data_AF-A0A0F9BRL6-F1
#
_entry.id   AF-A0A0F9BRL6-F1
#
_cell.length_a   1.000
_cell.length_b   1.000
_cell.length_c   1.000
_cell.angle_alpha   90.00
_cell.angle_beta   90.00
_cell.angle_gamma   90.00
#
_symmetry.space_group_name_H-M   'P 1'
#
loop_
_entity.id
_entity.type
_entity.pdbx_description
1 polymer ?
#
loop_
_entity_poly.entity_id
_entity_poly.type
_entity_poly.pdbx_seq_one_letter_code
_entity_poly.pdbx_strand_id
1 'polypeptide(L)'
;FIAEGAKKAGMPKKNVVEFDNIREAGLFLQGRLEKGDVVLIKGSQAVRMEKVVKEVMAEPNRAEQLLVRQDKRWLEKKGSYE
;
A
#
# COMPACT_ATOMS: atom_id res chain seq x y z
N PHE A 1 -0.92 16.08 2.31
CA PHE A 1 0.01 16.54 1.25
C PHE A 1 -0.18 15.80 -0.08
N ILE A 2 -0.22 14.46 -0.09
CA ILE A 2 -0.29 13.67 -1.33
C ILE A 2 -1.59 13.93 -2.12
N ALA A 3 -2.74 13.77 -1.47
CA ALA A 3 -4.04 13.98 -2.11
C ALA A 3 -4.23 15.41 -2.64
N GLU A 4 -3.89 16.42 -1.83
CA GLU A 4 -3.91 17.82 -2.27
C GLU A 4 -2.96 18.10 -3.45
N GLY A 5 -1.77 17.48 -3.46
CA GLY A 5 -0.85 17.56 -4.59
C GLY A 5 -1.44 16.96 -5.87
N ALA A 6 -2.06 15.78 -5.79
CA ALA A 6 -2.72 15.14 -6.92
C ALA A 6 -3.89 15.98 -7.47
N LYS A 7 -4.74 16.51 -6.58
CA LYS A 7 -5.85 17.41 -6.95
C LYS A 7 -5.34 18.66 -7.66
N LYS A 8 -4.28 19.31 -7.15
CA LYS A 8 -3.65 20.49 -7.77
C LYS A 8 -3.02 20.20 -9.13
N ALA A 9 -2.52 18.98 -9.34
CA ALA A 9 -2.01 18.53 -10.63
C ALA A 9 -3.11 18.15 -11.65
N GLY A 10 -4.38 18.30 -11.29
CA GLY A 10 -5.51 18.06 -12.19
C GLY A 10 -6.16 16.66 -12.07
N MET A 11 -5.79 15.86 -11.07
CA MET A 11 -6.46 14.58 -10.83
C MET A 11 -7.92 14.81 -10.40
N PRO A 12 -8.92 14.18 -11.05
CA PRO A 12 -10.31 14.31 -10.64
C PRO A 12 -10.52 13.88 -9.19
N LYS A 13 -11.27 14.66 -8.40
CA LYS A 13 -11.52 14.36 -6.98
C LYS A 13 -12.06 12.94 -6.75
N LYS A 14 -12.93 12.45 -7.63
CA LYS A 14 -13.49 11.08 -7.57
C LYS A 14 -12.43 9.97 -7.72
N ASN A 15 -11.26 10.29 -8.27
CA ASN A 15 -10.14 9.37 -8.43
C ASN A 15 -9.13 9.45 -7.26
N VAL A 16 -9.30 10.41 -6.35
CA VAL A 16 -8.45 10.56 -5.15
C VAL A 16 -9.22 10.02 -3.95
N VAL A 17 -8.70 8.97 -3.34
CA VAL A 17 -9.28 8.38 -2.12
C VAL A 17 -8.23 8.38 -1.03
N GLU A 18 -8.62 8.83 0.16
CA GLU A 18 -7.76 9.07 1.31
C GLU A 18 -8.15 8.10 2.43
N PHE A 19 -7.17 7.59 3.17
CA PHE A 19 -7.36 6.63 4.26
C PHE A 19 -6.51 7.06 5.45
N ASP A 20 -7.00 6.78 6.65
CA ASP A 20 -6.29 7.10 7.89
C ASP A 20 -5.26 6.02 8.27
N ASN A 21 -5.45 4.79 7.77
CA ASN A 21 -4.55 3.67 8.04
C ASN A 21 -4.22 2.85 6.80
N ILE A 22 -3.12 2.11 6.90
CA ILE A 22 -2.53 1.35 5.79
C ILE A 22 -3.40 0.13 5.41
N ARG A 23 -4.11 -0.44 6.39
CA ARG A 23 -4.95 -1.62 6.21
C ARG A 23 -6.14 -1.31 5.29
N GLU A 24 -6.82 -0.20 5.52
CA GLU A 24 -7.91 0.27 4.67
C GLU A 24 -7.46 0.52 3.23
N ALA A 25 -6.30 1.16 3.06
CA ALA A 25 -5.72 1.38 1.73
C ALA A 25 -5.43 0.07 0.97
N GLY A 26 -4.94 -0.96 1.67
CA GLY A 26 -4.70 -2.29 1.11
C GLY A 26 -5.98 -3.00 0.67
N LEU A 27 -6.99 -3.07 1.55
CA LEU A 27 -8.29 -3.67 1.25
C LEU A 27 -9.00 -2.97 0.09
N PHE A 28 -8.91 -1.65 0.06
CA PHE A 28 -9.46 -0.86 -1.03
C PHE A 28 -8.76 -1.14 -2.37
N LEU A 29 -7.43 -1.25 -2.35
CA LEU A 29 -6.66 -1.57 -3.55
C LEU A 29 -7.01 -2.97 -4.08
N GLN A 30 -7.20 -3.95 -3.19
CA GLN A 30 -7.61 -5.31 -3.57
C GLN A 30 -8.89 -5.31 -4.42
N GLY A 31 -9.88 -4.49 -4.07
CA GLY A 31 -11.15 -4.38 -4.80
C GLY A 31 -11.09 -3.54 -6.07
N ARG A 32 -9.94 -2.92 -6.38
CA ARG A 32 -9.76 -2.07 -7.57
C ARG A 32 -8.79 -2.61 -8.60
N LEU A 33 -7.94 -3.56 -8.22
CA LEU A 33 -6.93 -4.11 -9.10
C LEU A 33 -7.56 -4.92 -10.22
N GLU A 34 -7.17 -4.60 -11.44
CA GLU A 34 -7.52 -5.34 -12.65
C GLU A 34 -6.27 -5.89 -13.35
N LYS A 35 -6.45 -6.93 -14.17
CA LYS A 35 -5.35 -7.49 -14.94
C LYS A 35 -4.82 -6.46 -15.93
N GLY A 36 -3.53 -6.15 -15.82
CA GLY A 36 -2.85 -5.17 -16.68
C GLY A 36 -2.53 -3.85 -15.97
N ASP A 37 -3.03 -3.66 -14.74
CA ASP A 37 -2.70 -2.50 -13.94
C ASP A 37 -1.22 -2.45 -13.54
N VAL A 38 -0.70 -1.24 -13.45
CA VAL A 38 0.61 -0.93 -12.85
C VAL A 38 0.38 -0.05 -11.63
N VAL A 39 0.83 -0.51 -10.46
CA VAL A 39 0.63 0.20 -9.20
C VAL A 39 1.97 0.61 -8.59
N LEU A 40 2.10 1.90 -8.29
CA LEU A 40 3.21 2.44 -7.50
C LEU A 40 2.79 2.54 -6.03
N ILE A 41 3.45 1.76 -5.17
CA ILE A 41 3.31 1.87 -3.72
C ILE A 41 4.56 2.53 -3.17
N LYS A 42 4.42 3.72 -2.58
CA LYS A 42 5.54 4.52 -2.09
C LYS A 42 5.27 5.16 -0.73
N GLY A 43 6.25 5.02 0.17
CA GLY A 43 6.27 5.67 1.47
C GLY A 43 7.69 5.70 2.05
N SER A 44 7.86 6.29 3.23
CA SER A 44 9.09 6.14 4.00
C SER A 44 9.11 4.75 4.66
N GLN A 45 10.29 4.27 5.07
CA GLN A 45 10.43 2.95 5.68
C GLN A 45 9.50 2.80 6.90
N ALA A 46 9.40 3.82 7.75
CA ALA A 46 8.62 3.79 8.98
C ALA A 46 7.12 3.50 8.75
N VAL A 47 6.60 3.81 7.56
CA VAL A 47 5.20 3.54 7.20
C VAL A 47 4.96 2.06 6.90
N ARG A 48 5.99 1.27 6.56
CA ARG A 48 5.85 -0.17 6.28
C ARG A 48 4.96 -0.48 5.07
N MET A 49 5.12 0.28 3.97
CA MET A 49 4.30 0.13 2.76
C MET A 49 4.34 -1.25 2.10
N GLU A 50 5.36 -2.07 2.38
CA GLU A 50 5.38 -3.48 1.97
C GLU A 50 4.17 -4.27 2.50
N LYS A 51 3.52 -3.82 3.58
CA LYS A 51 2.28 -4.42 4.10
C LYS A 51 1.12 -4.28 3.10
N VAL A 52 1.01 -3.14 2.41
CA VAL A 52 0.03 -2.94 1.31
C VAL A 52 0.34 -3.87 0.15
N VAL A 53 1.63 -4.01 -0.20
CA VAL A 53 2.04 -4.93 -1.28
C VAL A 53 1.59 -6.35 -0.93
N LYS A 54 1.85 -6.80 0.30
CA LYS A 54 1.45 -8.14 0.77
C LYS A 54 -0.05 -8.37 0.70
N GLU A 55 -0.87 -7.38 1.11
CA GLU A 55 -2.34 -7.45 1.07
C GLU A 55 -2.86 -7.77 -0.34
N VAL A 56 -2.20 -7.24 -1.38
CA VAL A 56 -2.62 -7.39 -2.77
C VAL A 56 -1.80 -8.40 -3.58
N MET A 57 -0.90 -9.15 -2.93
CA MET A 57 -0.18 -10.24 -3.60
C MET A 57 -1.16 -11.34 -4.03
N ALA A 58 -0.98 -11.90 -5.22
CA ALA A 58 -1.70 -13.11 -5.65
C ALA A 58 -1.35 -14.33 -4.78
N GLU A 59 -0.11 -14.39 -4.27
CA GLU A 59 0.41 -15.49 -3.45
C GLU A 59 1.01 -14.95 -2.14
N PRO A 60 0.19 -14.42 -1.21
CA PRO A 60 0.70 -13.75 0.00
C PRO A 60 1.46 -14.70 0.94
N ASN A 61 1.19 -16.01 0.85
CA ASN A 61 1.92 -17.04 1.59
C ASN A 61 3.39 -17.19 1.15
N ARG A 62 3.77 -16.68 -0.03
CA ARG A 62 5.17 -16.66 -0.52
C ARG A 62 5.87 -15.33 -0.26
N ALA A 63 5.28 -14.44 0.54
CA ALA A 63 5.86 -13.13 0.83
C ALA A 63 7.31 -13.24 1.33
N GLU A 64 7.67 -14.25 2.13
CA GLU A 64 9.05 -14.42 2.62
C GLU A 64 10.08 -14.57 1.49
N GLN A 65 9.68 -15.11 0.34
CA GLN A 65 10.54 -15.33 -0.83
C GLN A 65 10.48 -14.16 -1.82
N LEU A 66 9.31 -13.51 -1.93
CA LEU A 66 9.00 -12.57 -3.02
C LEU A 66 8.97 -11.11 -2.58
N LEU A 67 8.88 -10.85 -1.27
CA LEU A 67 8.67 -9.54 -0.70
C LEU A 67 9.72 -9.23 0.37
N VAL A 68 10.18 -7.99 0.39
CA VAL A 68 11.18 -7.53 1.36
C VAL A 68 10.61 -7.51 2.80
N ARG A 69 11.52 -7.59 3.78
CA ARG A 69 11.22 -7.32 5.21
C ARG A 69 10.12 -8.22 5.80
N GLN A 70 10.19 -9.51 5.47
CA GLN A 70 9.28 -10.52 6.01
C GLN A 70 9.92 -11.36 7.12
N ASP A 71 11.19 -11.12 7.47
CA ASP A 71 11.79 -11.77 8.63
C ASP A 71 11.16 -11.30 9.95
N LYS A 72 11.32 -12.12 11.00
CA LYS A 72 10.70 -11.94 12.30
C LYS A 72 10.85 -10.53 12.87
N ARG A 73 12.04 -9.94 12.76
CA ARG A 73 12.34 -8.59 13.27
C ARG A 73 11.42 -7.54 12.64
N TRP A 74 11.11 -7.69 11.37
CA TRP A 74 10.22 -6.76 10.66
C TRP A 74 8.75 -7.06 10.91
N LEU A 75 8.36 -8.32 11.03
CA LEU A 75 6.96 -8.67 11.31
C LEU A 75 6.49 -8.18 12.69
N GLU A 76 7.39 -8.16 13.68
CA GLU A 76 7.09 -7.68 15.04
C GLU A 76 7.04 -6.15 15.16
N LYS A 77 7.50 -5.40 14.14
CA LYS A 77 7.58 -3.94 14.18
C LYS A 77 6.27 -3.29 13.68
N LYS A 78 5.73 -2.33 14.44
CA LYS A 78 4.60 -1.50 14.01
C LYS A 78 5.01 -0.42 13.01
N GLY A 79 4.12 -0.10 12.07
CA GLY A 79 4.23 1.05 11.17
C GLY A 79 3.69 2.34 11.79
N SER A 80 4.04 3.49 11.22
CA SER A 80 3.58 4.81 11.70
C SER A 80 2.07 5.05 11.60
N TYR A 81 1.35 4.25 10.81
CA TYR A 81 -0.08 4.38 10.56
C TYR A 81 -0.79 3.01 10.65
N GLU A 82 -0.29 2.18 11.56
CA GLU A 82 -0.89 0.90 11.98
C GLU A 82 -1.68 1.03 13.28
#